data_AF-A0A0C9WFV7-F1
#
_entry.id   AF-A0A0C9WFV7-F1
#
_cell.length_a   1.000
_cell.length_b   1.000
_cell.length_c   1.000
_cell.angle_alpha   90.00
_cell.angle_beta   90.00
_cell.angle_gamma   90.00
#
_symmetry.space_group_name_H-M   'P 1'
#
loop_
_entity.id
_entity.type
_entity.pdbx_description
1 polymer ?
#
loop_
_entity_poly.entity_id
_entity_poly.type
_entity_poly.pdbx_seq_one_letter_code
_entity_poly.pdbx_strand_id
1 'polypeptide(L)'
;DHRIVFTHGDIDPRNILVDDQDIVVALIDWEMSGWMPEYWEYLKSVHAKWEDEDWLSYTHTMIPAYDNEMAVDDRFIIINGGGPF
;
A
#
# COMPACT_ATOMS: atom_id res chain seq x y z
N ASP A 1 -5.29 6.28 17.16
CA ASP A 1 -5.51 4.84 17.44
C ASP A 1 -6.02 4.24 16.15
N HIS A 2 -5.43 3.13 15.71
CA HIS A 2 -5.70 2.54 14.40
C HIS A 2 -6.29 1.14 14.56
N ARG A 3 -7.25 0.81 13.70
CA ARG A 3 -7.83 -0.54 13.70
C ARG A 3 -6.80 -1.54 13.23
N ILE A 4 -6.73 -2.68 13.89
CA ILE A 4 -6.01 -3.86 13.37
C ILE A 4 -6.94 -4.57 12.40
N VAL A 5 -6.50 -4.71 11.16
CA VAL A 5 -7.23 -5.34 10.06
C VAL A 5 -6.33 -6.34 9.35
N PHE A 6 -6.92 -7.25 8.58
CA PHE A 6 -6.14 -8.11 7.70
C PHE A 6 -5.77 -7.32 6.45
N THR A 7 -4.49 -7.01 6.29
CA THR A 7 -3.92 -6.29 5.16
C THR A 7 -3.30 -7.27 4.18
N HIS A 8 -3.36 -6.96 2.88
CA HIS A 8 -2.64 -7.69 1.84
C HIS A 8 -1.13 -7.43 1.93
N GLY A 9 -0.73 -6.19 2.21
CA GLY A 9 0.68 -5.81 2.46
C GLY A 9 1.55 -5.67 1.21
N ASP A 10 0.97 -5.88 0.02
CA ASP A 10 1.60 -5.75 -1.29
C ASP A 10 0.54 -5.49 -2.39
N ILE A 11 -0.39 -4.57 -2.13
CA ILE A 11 -1.33 -4.14 -3.17
C ILE A 11 -0.56 -3.36 -4.24
N ASP A 12 -0.59 -3.91 -5.47
CA ASP A 12 0.05 -3.46 -6.70
C ASP A 12 -0.85 -3.85 -7.89
N PRO A 13 -0.91 -3.10 -9.00
CA PRO A 13 -1.71 -3.47 -10.17
C PRO A 13 -1.49 -4.91 -10.67
N ARG A 14 -0.28 -5.45 -10.54
CA ARG A 14 0.07 -6.82 -10.93
C ARG A 14 -0.63 -7.89 -10.09
N ASN A 15 -1.06 -7.52 -8.89
CA ASN A 15 -1.70 -8.39 -7.90
C ASN A 15 -3.23 -8.26 -7.92
N ILE A 16 -3.79 -7.45 -8.82
CA ILE A 16 -5.24 -7.22 -8.98
C ILE A 16 -5.67 -7.82 -10.33
N LEU A 17 -6.49 -8.87 -10.28
CA LEU A 17 -7.09 -9.45 -11.48
C LEU A 17 -8.40 -8.74 -11.80
N VAL A 18 -8.54 -8.35 -13.06
CA VAL A 18 -9.69 -7.62 -13.60
C VAL A 18 -10.26 -8.40 -14.78
N ASP A 19 -11.59 -8.44 -14.92
CA ASP A 19 -12.26 -9.06 -16.07
C ASP A 19 -12.38 -8.11 -17.28
N ASP A 20 -12.97 -8.60 -18.37
CA ASP A 20 -13.17 -7.82 -19.60
C ASP A 20 -14.15 -6.61 -19.42
N GLN A 21 -14.74 -6.44 -18.24
CA GLN A 21 -15.68 -5.38 -17.89
C GLN A 21 -15.09 -4.37 -16.88
N ASP A 22 -13.77 -4.41 -16.67
CA ASP A 22 -13.04 -3.59 -15.70
C ASP A 22 -13.47 -3.82 -14.23
N ILE A 23 -13.99 -5.01 -13.90
CA ILE A 23 -14.36 -5.38 -12.53
C ILE A 23 -13.25 -6.20 -11.88
N VAL A 24 -12.84 -5.82 -10.67
CA VAL A 24 -11.90 -6.59 -9.86
C VAL A 24 -12.53 -7.92 -9.47
N VAL A 25 -11.91 -9.02 -9.91
CA VAL A 25 -12.40 -10.40 -9.67
C VAL A 25 -11.57 -11.16 -8.63
N ALA A 26 -10.30 -10.78 -8.43
CA ALA A 26 -9.45 -11.39 -7.42
C ALA A 26 -8.28 -10.50 -7.03
N LEU A 27 -7.79 -10.73 -5.81
CA LEU A 27 -6.45 -10.33 -5.37
C LEU A 27 -5.59 -11.58 -5.26
N ILE A 28 -4.35 -11.50 -5.72
CA ILE A 28 -3.38 -12.59 -5.68
C ILE A 28 -2.10 -12.15 -4.97
N ASP A 29 -1.20 -13.09 -4.70
CA ASP A 29 0.10 -12.84 -4.06
C ASP A 29 0.02 -12.39 -2.59
N TRP A 30 -0.66 -13.21 -1.79
CA TRP A 30 -0.94 -12.96 -0.36
C TRP A 30 0.24 -13.28 0.58
N GLU A 31 1.45 -13.53 0.08
CA GLU A 31 2.57 -13.98 0.93
C GLU A 31 3.03 -12.93 1.96
N MET A 32 2.76 -11.65 1.69
CA MET A 32 3.05 -10.50 2.57
C MET A 32 1.87 -10.12 3.48
N SER A 33 0.77 -10.87 3.43
CA SER A 33 -0.45 -10.54 4.16
C SER A 33 -0.37 -10.82 5.65
N GLY A 34 -1.12 -10.05 6.44
CA GLY A 34 -1.08 -10.17 7.89
C GLY A 34 -2.06 -9.25 8.61
N TRP A 35 -2.18 -9.44 9.92
CA TRP A 35 -2.96 -8.56 10.79
C TRP A 35 -2.11 -7.37 11.21
N MET A 36 -2.38 -6.22 10.59
CA MET A 36 -1.60 -4.99 10.74
C MET A 36 -2.52 -3.80 11.00
N PRO A 37 -1.99 -2.67 11.52
CA PRO A 37 -2.75 -1.42 11.53
C PRO A 37 -3.24 -1.06 10.12
N GLU A 38 -4.46 -0.53 9.99
CA GLU A 38 -5.07 -0.20 8.69
C GLU A 38 -4.24 0.75 7.79
N TYR A 39 -3.39 1.60 8.37
CA TYR A 39 -2.49 2.47 7.60
C TYR A 39 -1.38 1.69 6.88
N TRP A 40 -1.10 0.44 7.29
CA TRP A 40 -0.03 -0.37 6.75
C TRP A 40 -0.19 -0.61 5.25
N GLU A 41 -1.43 -0.83 4.78
CA GLU A 41 -1.70 -1.00 3.35
C GLU A 41 -1.33 0.27 2.56
N TYR A 42 -1.67 1.45 3.09
CA TYR A 42 -1.33 2.73 2.47
C TYR A 42 0.19 2.92 2.36
N LEU A 43 0.93 2.69 3.45
CA LEU A 43 2.39 2.81 3.45
C LEU A 43 3.02 1.89 2.40
N LYS A 44 2.63 0.60 2.41
CA LYS A 44 3.16 -0.40 1.50
C LYS A 44 2.87 -0.08 0.04
N SER A 45 1.64 0.31 -0.30
CA SER A 45 1.27 0.66 -1.68
C SER A 45 1.99 1.91 -2.19
N VAL A 46 2.17 2.94 -1.37
CA VAL A 46 2.89 4.16 -1.77
C VAL A 46 4.38 3.88 -1.92
N HIS A 47 5.03 3.21 -0.96
CA HIS A 47 6.45 2.90 -1.07
C HIS A 47 6.78 1.97 -2.24
N ALA A 48 5.88 1.05 -2.59
CA ALA A 48 6.09 0.12 -3.70
C ALA A 48 6.17 0.82 -5.07
N LYS A 49 5.54 1.99 -5.25
CA LYS A 49 5.58 2.78 -6.50
C LYS A 49 5.54 4.29 -6.27
N TRP A 50 6.48 4.80 -5.48
CA TRP A 50 6.52 6.22 -5.10
C TRP A 50 6.77 7.18 -6.29
N GLU A 51 7.30 6.69 -7.41
CA GLU A 51 7.49 7.47 -8.66
C GLU A 51 6.30 7.37 -9.63
N ASP A 52 5.33 6.49 -9.38
CA ASP A 52 4.19 6.24 -10.28
C ASP A 52 2.98 7.10 -9.86
N GLU A 53 2.86 8.28 -10.45
CA GLU A 53 1.79 9.25 -10.14
C GLU A 53 0.38 8.66 -10.34
N ASP A 54 0.19 7.82 -11.36
CA ASP A 54 -1.10 7.18 -11.63
C ASP A 54 -1.45 6.21 -10.50
N TRP A 55 -0.49 5.36 -10.10
CA TRP A 55 -0.69 4.45 -8.97
C TRP A 55 -0.93 5.16 -7.65
N LEU A 56 -0.22 6.25 -7.37
CA LEU A 56 -0.46 7.06 -6.19
C LEU A 56 -1.89 7.61 -6.19
N SER A 57 -2.34 8.16 -7.32
CA SER A 57 -3.71 8.63 -7.50
C SER A 57 -4.73 7.52 -7.21
N TYR A 58 -4.56 6.32 -7.79
CA TYR A 58 -5.44 5.19 -7.51
C TYR A 58 -5.40 4.76 -6.05
N THR A 59 -4.22 4.68 -5.44
CA THR A 59 -4.05 4.32 -4.03
C THR A 59 -4.88 5.24 -3.13
N HIS A 60 -4.86 6.55 -3.40
CA HIS A 60 -5.66 7.53 -2.68
C HIS A 60 -7.19 7.40 -2.88
N THR A 61 -7.64 6.74 -3.94
CA THR A 61 -9.07 6.42 -4.14
C THR A 61 -9.50 5.14 -3.42
N MET A 62 -8.59 4.18 -3.24
CA MET A 62 -8.88 2.86 -2.68
C MET A 62 -8.65 2.78 -1.18
N ILE A 63 -7.65 3.51 -0.68
CA ILE A 63 -7.19 3.46 0.71
C ILE A 63 -7.17 4.89 1.27
N PRO A 64 -7.68 5.13 2.49
CA PRO A 64 -7.53 6.43 3.14
C PRO A 64 -6.06 6.84 3.19
N ALA A 65 -5.79 8.13 2.98
CA ALA A 65 -4.45 8.67 3.14
C ALA A 65 -4.05 8.72 4.63
N TYR A 66 -2.82 8.32 4.92
CA TYR A 66 -2.23 8.32 6.26
C TYR A 66 -0.91 9.09 6.26
N ASP A 67 -0.99 10.38 5.93
CA ASP A 67 0.19 11.24 5.72
C ASP A 67 1.07 11.39 6.98
N ASN A 68 0.47 11.36 8.16
CA ASN A 68 1.23 11.44 9.42
C ASN A 68 2.04 10.17 9.64
N GLU A 69 1.43 9.01 9.41
CA GLU A 69 2.08 7.71 9.53
C GLU A 69 3.17 7.56 8.45
N MET A 70 2.91 8.05 7.23
CA MET A 70 3.89 8.11 6.14
C MET A 70 5.10 8.96 6.54
N ALA A 71 4.88 10.17 7.05
CA ALA A 71 5.98 11.05 7.47
C ALA A 71 6.82 10.44 8.61
N VAL A 72 6.19 9.66 9.50
CA VAL A 72 6.89 8.92 10.56
C VAL A 72 7.69 7.75 9.97
N ASP A 73 7.13 7.01 9.03
CA ASP A 73 7.79 5.86 8.38
C ASP A 73 8.97 6.32 7.49
N ASP A 74 8.77 7.35 6.67
CA ASP A 74 9.84 8.00 5.88
C ASP A 74 11.01 8.41 6.77
N ARG A 75 10.70 9.06 7.90
CA ARG A 75 11.72 9.44 8.87
C ARG A 75 12.43 8.23 9.43
N PHE A 76 11.70 7.14 9.72
CA PHE A 76 12.27 5.89 10.20
C PHE A 76 13.17 5.23 9.13
N ILE A 77 12.79 5.23 7.86
CA ILE A 77 13.59 4.71 6.76
C ILE A 77 14.92 5.49 6.63
N ILE A 78 14.84 6.82 6.62
CA ILE A 78 16.01 7.72 6.49
C ILE A 78 17.01 7.49 7.62
N ILE A 79 16.55 7.44 8.89
CA ILE A 79 17.47 7.27 10.04
C ILE A 79 18.15 5.89 10.07
N ASN A 80 17.51 4.87 9.48
CA ASN A 80 18.04 3.51 9.44
C ASN A 80 18.87 3.22 8.17
N GLY A 81 19.11 4.23 7.33
CA GLY A 81 19.92 4.09 6.13
C GLY A 81 19.22 3.35 4.98
N GLY A 82 17.89 3.22 5.04
CA GLY A 82 17.10 2.81 3.89
C GLY A 82 17.07 3.96 2.87
N GLY A 83 17.49 3.69 1.64
CA GLY A 83 17.19 4.56 0.51
C GLY A 83 15.75 4.36 0.05
N PRO A 84 15.20 5.27 -0.79
CA PRO A 84 14.00 4.93 -1.55
C PRO A 84 14.31 3.64 -2.34
N PHE A 85 13.42 2.65 -2.22
CA PHE A 85 13.52 1.42 -3.01
C PHE A 85 13.41 1.75 -4.51
#